data_AF-A0A5D3E247-F1
#
_entry.id   AF-A0A5D3E247-F1
#
_cell.length_a   1.000
_cell.length_b   1.000
_cell.length_c   1.000
_cell.angle_alpha   90.00
_cell.angle_beta   90.00
_cell.angle_gamma   90.00
#
_symmetry.space_group_name_H-M   'P 1'
#
loop_
_entity.id
_entity.type
_entity.pdbx_description
1 polymer ?
#
loop_
_entity_poly.entity_id
_entity_poly.type
_entity_poly.pdbx_seq_one_letter_code
_entity_poly.pdbx_strand_id
1 'polypeptide(L)'
;MIPPELQSRSFRPYISASTSAPSFSSITNGTTSYDQNPSPFLDRRASSSSSSSASSSSRSFKNSRFSPSSFIYNSRIAIALVPSAAFLLDLGGTPVIATLTLGLMISYILDSLNFKPGAFFGVWFSLLFSQIAFFFSSSLNLTFNSIPLTILAAFLCAETNFLIGAWASLQFKWIQIENPSIVLALERLLFASVPFAASAMFTWATISAVGMVNASYYLMVFNCVFYWLYSIPRLSSFKNKQEVKFHGGEIPDDNLILGPLESCIHTLYLLFLPLVFHIASHHSVVFSSAASVCDLLLLFFIPFVFQLYASTRGALWWVTKNANQVHSIRVVNGAVALVVVVVCLEIRVVFHSFGRYIQVPPPFNYLLVTITMLGGAAGAGAYVMGMISDAFSTVVFTALAVIVSAAGAIVVGFPVMCIEIYKFDGECSFADTFKSYVVIS
;
A
#
# COMPACT_ATOMS: atom_id res chain seq x y z
N MET A 1 0.01 -26.43 26.92
CA MET A 1 -1.27 -25.94 26.36
C MET A 1 -0.96 -24.74 25.48
N ILE A 2 -1.20 -24.88 24.18
CA ILE A 2 -0.93 -23.91 23.11
C ILE A 2 -2.26 -23.65 22.38
N PRO A 3 -2.53 -22.43 21.86
CA PRO A 3 -3.86 -21.99 21.42
C PRO A 3 -4.33 -22.61 20.08
N PRO A 4 -5.65 -22.62 19.79
CA PRO A 4 -6.29 -23.49 18.80
C PRO A 4 -6.26 -23.01 17.34
N GLU A 5 -5.35 -22.12 16.95
CA GLU A 5 -5.32 -21.50 15.61
C GLU A 5 -4.36 -22.22 14.62
N LEU A 6 -3.73 -23.33 15.02
CA LEU A 6 -2.70 -24.02 14.24
C LEU A 6 -3.04 -25.47 13.81
N GLN A 7 -4.31 -25.85 13.77
CA GLN A 7 -4.69 -27.16 13.21
C GLN A 7 -5.02 -27.07 11.71
N SER A 8 -4.16 -27.74 10.92
CA SER A 8 -4.32 -28.01 9.50
C SER A 8 -5.63 -28.77 9.22
N ARG A 9 -6.52 -28.23 8.37
CA ARG A 9 -7.71 -28.95 7.91
C ARG A 9 -7.31 -30.12 7.00
N SER A 10 -7.49 -31.33 7.49
CA SER A 10 -7.42 -32.56 6.72
C SER A 10 -8.71 -32.76 5.91
N PHE A 11 -8.56 -33.02 4.61
CA PHE A 11 -9.65 -33.46 3.74
C PHE A 11 -10.09 -34.87 4.11
N ARG A 12 -11.39 -35.09 4.32
CA ARG A 12 -11.99 -36.43 4.29
C ARG A 12 -13.33 -36.38 3.54
N PRO A 13 -13.55 -37.22 2.52
CA PRO A 13 -14.84 -37.35 1.86
C PRO A 13 -15.71 -38.32 2.66
N TYR A 14 -16.97 -37.99 2.89
CA TYR A 14 -17.97 -38.98 3.32
C TYR A 14 -19.18 -38.93 2.40
N ILE A 15 -19.35 -40.06 1.71
CA ILE A 15 -20.56 -40.52 1.06
C ILE A 15 -21.58 -40.85 2.16
N SER A 16 -22.86 -40.53 1.92
CA SER A 16 -23.97 -41.36 2.41
C SER A 16 -25.15 -41.24 1.44
N ALA A 17 -25.59 -42.39 0.96
CA ALA A 17 -26.76 -42.59 0.12
C ALA A 17 -27.93 -43.10 0.98
N SER A 18 -29.14 -42.60 0.70
CA SER A 18 -30.43 -43.30 0.86
C SER A 18 -31.56 -42.40 0.32
N THR A 19 -31.97 -42.52 -0.95
CA THR A 19 -33.15 -43.27 -1.44
C THR A 19 -34.47 -43.04 -0.68
N SER A 20 -35.32 -42.17 -1.25
CA SER A 20 -36.74 -42.44 -1.49
C SER A 20 -37.19 -41.63 -2.71
N ALA A 21 -37.70 -42.32 -3.74
CA ALA A 21 -38.00 -41.83 -5.08
C ALA A 21 -39.48 -41.35 -5.23
N PRO A 22 -40.07 -41.20 -6.43
CA PRO A 22 -40.27 -39.91 -7.11
C PRO A 22 -41.74 -39.62 -7.46
N SER A 23 -42.03 -38.45 -8.04
CA SER A 23 -43.19 -38.28 -8.93
C SER A 23 -42.91 -37.23 -10.01
N PHE A 24 -42.64 -37.73 -11.21
CA PHE A 24 -42.77 -37.09 -12.53
C PHE A 24 -44.26 -36.67 -12.74
N SER A 25 -44.71 -35.81 -13.65
CA SER A 25 -44.20 -35.00 -14.77
C SER A 25 -45.42 -34.26 -15.33
N SER A 26 -45.29 -33.05 -15.88
CA SER A 26 -45.92 -32.73 -17.18
C SER A 26 -45.50 -31.35 -17.69
N ILE A 27 -44.78 -31.40 -18.80
CA ILE A 27 -44.58 -30.40 -19.84
C ILE A 27 -45.92 -29.83 -20.31
N THR A 28 -46.04 -28.52 -20.56
CA THR A 28 -46.57 -28.02 -21.86
C THR A 28 -46.25 -26.55 -22.14
N ASN A 29 -45.87 -26.34 -23.40
CA ASN A 29 -45.65 -25.09 -24.13
C ASN A 29 -46.86 -24.15 -24.12
N GLY A 30 -46.62 -22.85 -24.34
CA GLY A 30 -47.69 -21.93 -24.76
C GLY A 30 -47.25 -20.48 -24.86
N THR A 31 -46.92 -20.07 -26.08
CA THR A 31 -46.67 -18.70 -26.57
C THR A 31 -47.91 -17.78 -26.53
N THR A 32 -47.68 -16.49 -26.82
CA THR A 32 -48.62 -15.40 -27.23
C THR A 32 -49.47 -14.76 -26.11
N SER A 33 -49.23 -13.52 -25.68
CA SER A 33 -49.46 -12.18 -26.29
C SER A 33 -50.93 -11.74 -26.38
N TYR A 34 -51.21 -10.58 -25.75
CA TYR A 34 -52.19 -9.52 -26.06
C TYR A 34 -53.06 -9.04 -24.88
N ASP A 35 -52.90 -7.73 -24.60
CA ASP A 35 -53.85 -6.67 -24.23
C ASP A 35 -55.19 -7.02 -23.56
N GLN A 36 -55.52 -6.27 -22.49
CA GLN A 36 -56.67 -5.34 -22.47
C GLN A 36 -56.86 -4.66 -21.09
N ASN A 37 -56.74 -3.33 -21.08
CA ASN A 37 -57.55 -2.44 -20.23
C ASN A 37 -58.99 -2.46 -20.78
N PRO A 38 -60.11 -2.16 -20.05
CA PRO A 38 -60.25 -0.95 -19.20
C PRO A 38 -61.18 -1.07 -17.94
N SER A 39 -61.07 -0.10 -17.03
CA SER A 39 -62.08 0.29 -16.00
C SER A 39 -63.39 0.83 -16.63
N PRO A 40 -64.60 0.90 -15.99
CA PRO A 40 -64.91 1.73 -14.79
C PRO A 40 -66.16 1.32 -13.94
N PHE A 41 -66.63 2.22 -13.04
CA PHE A 41 -67.86 2.25 -12.19
C PHE A 41 -67.75 1.65 -10.76
N LEU A 42 -68.42 2.14 -9.71
CA LEU A 42 -68.82 3.45 -9.14
C LEU A 42 -69.55 3.12 -7.80
N ASP A 43 -69.55 4.07 -6.86
CA ASP A 43 -70.45 4.24 -5.70
C ASP A 43 -70.39 3.33 -4.45
N ARG A 44 -70.03 3.92 -3.29
CA ARG A 44 -71.02 4.43 -2.31
C ARG A 44 -70.41 5.12 -1.07
N ARG A 45 -71.03 6.25 -0.71
CA ARG A 45 -70.91 7.05 0.53
C ARG A 45 -71.06 6.25 1.82
N ALA A 46 -70.32 6.63 2.88
CA ALA A 46 -70.89 7.20 4.12
C ALA A 46 -69.80 7.67 5.10
N SER A 47 -70.12 8.77 5.77
CA SER A 47 -69.40 9.58 6.76
C SER A 47 -69.07 8.88 8.09
N SER A 48 -67.94 9.22 8.71
CA SER A 48 -67.89 9.98 9.99
C SER A 48 -66.49 10.01 10.66
N SER A 49 -66.10 11.22 11.04
CA SER A 49 -65.31 11.63 12.23
C SER A 49 -63.97 10.96 12.60
N SER A 50 -62.95 11.83 12.53
CA SER A 50 -61.94 12.10 13.58
C SER A 50 -61.02 10.96 14.05
N SER A 51 -59.78 11.00 13.56
CA SER A 51 -58.61 11.08 14.43
C SER A 51 -57.38 11.44 13.60
N SER A 52 -56.90 12.66 13.78
CA SER A 52 -55.57 13.10 13.41
C SER A 52 -54.53 12.30 14.20
N SER A 53 -54.10 11.16 13.67
CA SER A 53 -52.83 10.53 14.04
C SER A 53 -51.83 10.86 12.95
N ALA A 54 -51.00 11.86 13.22
CA ALA A 54 -49.78 12.10 12.47
C ALA A 54 -48.99 10.79 12.46
N SER A 55 -49.03 10.08 11.34
CA SER A 55 -48.14 8.95 11.08
C SER A 55 -46.74 9.54 11.05
N SER A 56 -46.03 9.40 12.16
CA SER A 56 -44.59 9.53 12.24
C SER A 56 -44.00 8.82 11.02
N SER A 57 -43.44 9.60 10.11
CA SER A 57 -42.63 9.12 9.00
C SER A 57 -41.35 8.53 9.58
N SER A 58 -41.47 7.33 10.15
CA SER A 58 -40.34 6.46 10.44
C SER A 58 -39.72 6.10 9.09
N ARG A 59 -38.82 6.95 8.60
CA ARG A 59 -37.93 6.63 7.48
C ARG A 59 -37.21 5.35 7.86
N SER A 60 -37.68 4.25 7.30
CA SER A 60 -37.07 2.93 7.42
C SER A 60 -35.62 3.03 6.95
N PHE A 61 -34.67 3.04 7.90
CA PHE A 61 -33.24 2.88 7.65
C PHE A 61 -32.86 1.49 7.10
N LYS A 62 -33.83 0.64 6.72
CA LYS A 62 -33.55 -0.72 6.21
C LYS A 62 -32.93 -0.75 4.81
N ASN A 63 -32.87 0.39 4.09
CA ASN A 63 -32.28 0.49 2.75
C ASN A 63 -31.15 1.56 2.65
N SER A 64 -30.47 1.91 3.74
CA SER A 64 -29.26 2.74 3.57
C SER A 64 -28.10 1.85 3.10
N ARG A 65 -27.61 2.11 1.87
CA ARG A 65 -26.35 1.59 1.32
C ARG A 65 -25.12 1.94 2.19
N PHE A 66 -25.33 2.71 3.26
CA PHE A 66 -24.34 3.27 4.17
C PHE A 66 -24.64 2.83 5.59
N SER A 67 -23.61 2.37 6.30
CA SER A 67 -23.66 2.08 7.72
C SER A 67 -22.77 3.07 8.46
N PRO A 68 -23.25 3.84 9.45
CA PRO A 68 -22.38 4.64 10.30
C PRO A 68 -21.51 3.69 11.13
N SER A 69 -20.27 3.49 10.69
CA SER A 69 -19.27 2.63 11.32
C SER A 69 -18.05 3.45 11.73
N SER A 70 -17.28 2.97 12.70
CA SER A 70 -15.99 3.57 13.02
C SER A 70 -15.04 3.46 11.82
N PHE A 71 -14.33 4.53 11.51
CA PHE A 71 -13.34 4.54 10.43
C PHE A 71 -12.27 3.47 10.67
N ILE A 72 -12.25 2.44 9.81
CA ILE A 72 -11.42 1.22 10.01
C ILE A 72 -9.93 1.55 9.83
N TYR A 73 -9.61 2.48 8.94
CA TYR A 73 -8.24 2.79 8.54
C TYR A 73 -7.59 3.91 9.36
N ASN A 74 -8.15 4.22 10.53
CA ASN A 74 -7.67 5.31 11.39
C ASN A 74 -6.19 5.16 11.76
N SER A 75 -5.75 3.96 12.12
CA SER A 75 -4.35 3.68 12.47
C SER A 75 -3.39 3.90 11.30
N ARG A 76 -3.80 3.58 10.07
CA ARG A 76 -2.97 3.77 8.87
C ARG A 76 -2.76 5.24 8.59
N ILE A 77 -3.85 6.01 8.59
CA ILE A 77 -3.79 7.45 8.40
C ILE A 77 -2.99 8.12 9.51
N ALA A 78 -3.15 7.68 10.76
CA ALA A 78 -2.39 8.19 11.89
C ALA A 78 -0.87 7.96 11.74
N ILE A 79 -0.43 6.78 11.30
CA ILE A 79 1.00 6.48 11.10
C ILE A 79 1.66 7.45 10.10
N ALA A 80 0.91 7.96 9.11
CA ALA A 80 1.42 8.94 8.15
C ALA A 80 1.26 10.39 8.62
N LEU A 81 0.06 10.76 9.09
CA LEU A 81 -0.28 12.15 9.39
C LEU A 81 0.24 12.62 10.76
N VAL A 82 0.32 11.75 11.78
CA VAL A 82 0.78 12.17 13.12
C VAL A 82 2.25 12.61 13.09
N PRO A 83 3.19 11.85 12.50
CA PRO A 83 4.58 12.33 12.40
C PRO A 83 4.70 13.56 11.49
N SER A 84 3.90 13.63 10.41
CA SER A 84 3.87 14.82 9.55
C SER A 84 3.37 16.06 10.30
N ALA A 85 2.36 15.92 11.15
CA ALA A 85 1.85 16.99 12.00
C ALA A 85 2.90 17.43 13.03
N ALA A 86 3.59 16.49 13.66
CA ALA A 86 4.67 16.79 14.60
C ALA A 86 5.80 17.59 13.93
N PHE A 87 6.19 17.20 12.71
CA PHE A 87 7.18 17.95 11.93
C PHE A 87 6.68 19.35 11.54
N LEU A 88 5.40 19.52 11.18
CA LEU A 88 4.82 20.85 10.94
C LEU A 88 4.82 21.75 12.18
N LEU A 89 4.55 21.18 13.35
CA LEU A 89 4.61 21.92 14.62
C LEU A 89 6.03 22.38 14.95
N ASP A 90 7.02 21.52 14.68
CA ASP A 90 8.44 21.86 14.85
C ASP A 90 8.87 22.99 13.91
N LEU A 91 8.49 22.91 12.62
CA LEU A 91 8.75 23.98 11.64
C LEU A 91 8.00 25.30 11.92
N GLY A 92 6.81 25.20 12.53
CA GLY A 92 5.96 26.35 12.83
C GLY A 92 6.29 27.04 14.16
N GLY A 93 6.91 26.32 15.09
CA GLY A 93 7.30 26.82 16.40
C GLY A 93 6.12 27.28 17.28
N THR A 94 6.43 28.15 18.24
CA THR A 94 5.50 28.60 19.29
C THR A 94 4.19 29.19 18.75
N PRO A 95 4.17 30.06 17.71
CA PRO A 95 2.92 30.67 17.25
C PRO A 95 1.91 29.65 16.70
N VAL A 96 2.38 28.62 16.01
CA VAL A 96 1.53 27.55 15.46
C VAL A 96 1.00 26.65 16.58
N ILE A 97 1.84 26.30 17.54
CA ILE A 97 1.42 25.51 18.71
C ILE A 97 0.39 26.28 19.54
N ALA A 98 0.63 27.57 19.81
CA ALA A 98 -0.28 28.42 20.60
C ALA A 98 -1.66 28.59 19.93
N THR A 99 -1.69 28.82 18.62
CA THR A 99 -2.95 28.95 17.87
C THR A 99 -3.73 27.65 17.84
N LEU A 100 -3.07 26.50 17.61
CA LEU A 100 -3.73 25.19 17.62
C LEU A 100 -4.24 24.81 19.00
N THR A 101 -3.43 24.99 20.04
CA THR A 101 -3.84 24.65 21.42
C THR A 101 -5.06 25.45 21.85
N LEU A 102 -5.06 26.77 21.67
CA LEU A 102 -6.21 27.62 21.98
C LEU A 102 -7.44 27.22 21.16
N GLY A 103 -7.28 27.02 19.86
CA GLY A 103 -8.38 26.66 18.96
C GLY A 103 -8.99 25.28 19.27
N LEU A 104 -8.16 24.28 19.59
CA LEU A 104 -8.60 22.96 20.01
C LEU A 104 -9.27 22.98 21.39
N MET A 105 -8.81 23.83 22.33
CA MET A 105 -9.50 24.05 23.61
C MET A 105 -10.91 24.60 23.40
N ILE A 106 -11.08 25.61 22.53
CA ILE A 106 -12.41 26.15 22.18
C ILE A 106 -13.27 25.04 21.55
N SER A 107 -12.72 24.29 20.60
CA SER A 107 -13.43 23.20 19.93
C SER A 107 -13.88 22.11 20.90
N TYR A 108 -13.03 21.78 21.88
CA TYR A 108 -13.35 20.83 22.95
C TYR A 108 -14.48 21.34 23.86
N ILE A 109 -14.47 22.62 24.24
CA ILE A 109 -15.55 23.22 25.03
C ILE A 109 -16.86 23.15 24.24
N LEU A 110 -16.86 23.51 22.95
CA LEU A 110 -18.04 23.44 22.10
C LEU A 110 -18.58 22.01 21.95
N ASP A 111 -17.70 21.02 21.83
CA ASP A 111 -18.09 19.61 21.79
C ASP A 111 -18.69 19.15 23.13
N SER A 112 -18.11 19.58 24.25
CA SER A 112 -18.62 19.27 25.60
C SER A 112 -20.02 19.85 25.86
N LEU A 113 -20.33 20.99 25.24
CA LEU A 113 -21.66 21.62 25.23
C LEU A 113 -22.64 20.96 24.24
N ASN A 114 -22.25 19.86 23.59
CA ASN A 114 -23.00 19.15 22.55
C ASN A 114 -23.29 19.98 21.29
N PHE A 115 -22.58 21.10 21.07
CA PHE A 115 -22.69 21.90 19.85
C PHE A 115 -21.78 21.37 18.74
N LYS A 116 -22.13 20.19 18.22
CA LYS A 116 -21.38 19.44 17.20
C LYS A 116 -20.94 20.27 15.97
N PRO A 117 -21.79 21.07 15.31
CA PRO A 117 -21.34 21.87 14.17
C PRO A 117 -20.32 22.95 14.59
N GLY A 118 -20.46 23.55 15.77
CA GLY A 118 -19.49 24.52 16.27
C GLY A 118 -18.13 23.90 16.58
N ALA A 119 -18.11 22.70 17.17
CA ALA A 119 -16.86 21.95 17.37
C ALA A 119 -16.17 21.62 16.03
N PHE A 120 -16.93 21.19 15.03
CA PHE A 120 -16.42 20.91 13.68
C PHE A 120 -15.79 22.17 13.04
N PHE A 121 -16.51 23.29 13.02
CA PHE A 121 -15.97 24.54 12.47
C PHE A 121 -14.81 25.07 13.31
N GLY A 122 -14.84 24.87 14.63
CA GLY A 122 -13.74 25.22 15.53
C GLY A 122 -12.44 24.53 15.12
N VAL A 123 -12.45 23.23 14.84
CA VAL A 123 -11.26 22.49 14.39
C VAL A 123 -10.73 23.06 13.07
N TRP A 124 -11.59 23.29 12.08
CA TRP A 124 -11.18 23.85 10.79
C TRP A 124 -10.65 25.28 10.88
N PHE A 125 -11.29 26.15 11.67
CA PHE A 125 -10.79 27.49 11.91
C PHE A 125 -9.45 27.47 12.65
N SER A 126 -9.27 26.54 13.59
CA SER A 126 -7.98 26.37 14.28
C SER A 126 -6.87 26.01 13.30
N LEU A 127 -7.12 25.06 12.39
CA LEU A 127 -6.17 24.67 11.33
C LEU A 127 -5.91 25.81 10.33
N LEU A 128 -6.93 26.62 10.01
CA LEU A 128 -6.78 27.77 9.13
C LEU A 128 -5.91 28.85 9.78
N PHE A 129 -6.20 29.22 11.04
CA PHE A 129 -5.43 30.23 11.77
C PHE A 129 -4.01 29.74 12.05
N SER A 130 -3.81 28.45 12.31
CA SER A 130 -2.47 27.89 12.47
C SER A 130 -1.66 27.94 11.18
N GLN A 131 -2.29 27.74 10.02
CA GLN A 131 -1.63 27.89 8.72
C GLN A 131 -1.25 29.35 8.45
N ILE A 132 -2.13 30.30 8.78
CA ILE A 132 -1.81 31.73 8.67
C ILE A 132 -0.63 32.08 9.60
N ALA A 133 -0.67 31.64 10.85
CA ALA A 133 0.44 31.83 11.80
C ALA A 133 1.75 31.21 11.29
N PHE A 134 1.68 30.02 10.67
CA PHE A 134 2.83 29.37 10.05
C PHE A 134 3.44 30.24 8.94
N PHE A 135 2.62 30.83 8.05
CA PHE A 135 3.15 31.69 6.98
C PHE A 135 3.84 32.96 7.48
N PHE A 136 3.37 33.56 8.58
CA PHE A 136 3.97 34.76 9.14
C PHE A 136 5.16 34.46 10.08
N SER A 137 5.17 33.29 10.72
CA SER A 137 6.20 32.92 11.69
C SER A 137 7.34 32.10 11.10
N SER A 138 7.11 31.36 10.02
CA SER A 138 8.09 30.39 9.54
C SER A 138 9.21 31.06 8.75
N SER A 139 10.45 30.65 9.02
CA SER A 139 11.65 31.17 8.37
C SER A 139 11.88 30.60 6.96
N LEU A 140 10.88 29.99 6.31
CA LEU A 140 11.04 29.31 5.01
C LEU A 140 11.69 30.21 3.94
N ASN A 141 11.33 31.49 3.90
CA ASN A 141 11.93 32.47 2.99
C ASN A 141 13.44 32.66 3.21
N LEU A 142 13.89 32.61 4.46
CA LEU A 142 15.30 32.69 4.83
C LEU A 142 16.03 31.37 4.52
N THR A 143 15.35 30.24 4.67
CA THR A 143 15.95 28.91 4.49
C THR A 143 16.17 28.55 3.02
N PHE A 144 15.21 28.82 2.13
CA PHE A 144 15.27 28.32 0.74
C PHE A 144 15.95 29.27 -0.25
N ASN A 145 16.20 30.53 0.11
CA ASN A 145 16.80 31.58 -0.73
C ASN A 145 16.20 31.70 -2.16
N SER A 146 15.02 31.12 -2.36
CA SER A 146 14.34 30.94 -3.64
C SER A 146 12.83 30.98 -3.41
N ILE A 147 12.20 32.03 -3.92
CA ILE A 147 10.75 32.27 -3.82
C ILE A 147 9.93 31.06 -4.31
N PRO A 148 10.18 30.46 -5.50
CA PRO A 148 9.34 29.35 -5.97
C PRO A 148 9.43 28.13 -5.06
N LEU A 149 10.60 27.86 -4.48
CA LEU A 149 10.78 26.74 -3.56
C LEU A 149 10.06 26.99 -2.23
N THR A 150 10.08 28.23 -1.72
CA THR A 150 9.30 28.61 -0.54
C THR A 150 7.81 28.45 -0.78
N ILE A 151 7.29 28.89 -1.93
CA ILE A 151 5.87 28.74 -2.28
C ILE A 151 5.49 27.25 -2.35
N LEU A 152 6.32 26.41 -2.97
CA LEU A 152 6.06 24.99 -3.07
C LEU A 152 6.09 24.30 -1.69
N ALA A 153 7.05 24.65 -0.84
CA ALA A 153 7.13 24.14 0.53
C ALA A 153 5.91 24.60 1.37
N ALA A 154 5.53 25.87 1.26
CA ALA A 154 4.34 26.41 1.88
C ALA A 154 3.06 25.69 1.42
N PHE A 155 2.96 25.36 0.13
CA PHE A 155 1.85 24.59 -0.44
C PHE A 155 1.82 23.16 0.11
N LEU A 156 2.96 22.47 0.19
CA LEU A 156 3.04 21.13 0.78
C LEU A 156 2.61 21.13 2.26
N CYS A 157 3.02 22.14 3.03
CA CYS A 157 2.56 22.30 4.41
C CYS A 157 1.06 22.54 4.49
N ALA A 158 0.52 23.44 3.65
CA ALA A 158 -0.90 23.73 3.59
C ALA A 158 -1.74 22.51 3.17
N GLU A 159 -1.26 21.74 2.19
CA GLU A 159 -1.87 20.47 1.77
C GLU A 159 -1.89 19.48 2.93
N THR A 160 -0.76 19.27 3.60
CA THR A 160 -0.67 18.35 4.75
C THR A 160 -1.62 18.77 5.89
N ASN A 161 -1.70 20.07 6.18
CA ASN A 161 -2.62 20.62 7.18
C ASN A 161 -4.10 20.42 6.78
N PHE A 162 -4.42 20.60 5.49
CA PHE A 162 -5.75 20.29 4.95
C PHE A 162 -6.09 18.79 5.08
N LEU A 163 -5.15 17.89 4.83
CA LEU A 163 -5.37 16.44 5.00
C LEU A 163 -5.58 16.05 6.46
N ILE A 164 -4.91 16.71 7.41
CA ILE A 164 -5.20 16.56 8.84
C ILE A 164 -6.63 17.00 9.15
N GLY A 165 -7.10 18.11 8.58
CA GLY A 165 -8.49 18.57 8.69
C GLY A 165 -9.51 17.59 8.09
N ALA A 166 -9.21 17.03 6.91
CA ALA A 166 -10.03 15.99 6.28
C ALA A 166 -10.11 14.72 7.16
N TRP A 167 -8.98 14.32 7.75
CA TRP A 167 -8.93 13.19 8.68
C TRP A 167 -9.71 13.45 9.98
N ALA A 168 -9.60 14.67 10.55
CA ALA A 168 -10.39 15.08 11.71
C ALA A 168 -11.89 15.11 11.40
N SER A 169 -12.27 15.54 10.19
CA SER A 169 -13.67 15.59 9.74
C SER A 169 -14.34 14.22 9.76
N LEU A 170 -13.61 13.15 9.39
CA LEU A 170 -14.11 11.78 9.42
C LEU A 170 -14.43 11.27 10.84
N GLN A 171 -13.89 11.90 11.90
CA GLN A 171 -14.13 11.49 13.28
C GLN A 171 -15.52 11.94 13.80
N PHE A 172 -16.13 12.94 13.17
CA PHE A 172 -17.44 13.45 13.59
C PHE A 172 -18.57 12.52 13.11
N LYS A 173 -19.18 11.75 14.02
CA LYS A 173 -20.33 10.88 13.67
C LYS A 173 -21.50 11.64 13.04
N TRP A 174 -21.67 12.91 13.40
CA TRP A 174 -22.72 13.75 12.81
C TRP A 174 -22.55 13.90 11.29
N ILE A 175 -21.34 14.14 10.78
CA ILE A 175 -21.12 14.30 9.33
C ILE A 175 -21.37 12.98 8.58
N GLN A 176 -21.09 11.84 9.21
CA GLN A 176 -21.32 10.51 8.64
C GLN A 176 -22.80 10.20 8.42
N ILE A 177 -23.67 10.70 9.30
CA ILE A 177 -25.11 10.47 9.22
C ILE A 177 -25.76 11.47 8.25
N GLU A 178 -25.35 12.74 8.33
CA GLU A 178 -25.96 13.81 7.53
C GLU A 178 -25.56 13.73 6.04
N ASN A 179 -24.26 13.48 5.76
CA ASN A 179 -23.71 13.54 4.41
C ASN A 179 -22.77 12.35 4.12
N PRO A 180 -23.31 11.13 3.93
CA PRO A 180 -22.50 9.92 3.70
C PRO A 180 -21.66 9.97 2.41
N SER A 181 -22.10 10.71 1.38
CA SER A 181 -21.34 10.89 0.15
C SER A 181 -20.04 11.67 0.37
N ILE A 182 -20.09 12.71 1.22
CA ILE A 182 -18.92 13.52 1.56
C ILE A 182 -17.91 12.67 2.33
N VAL A 183 -18.37 11.81 3.25
CA VAL A 183 -17.50 10.91 4.01
C VAL A 183 -16.76 9.92 3.12
N LEU A 184 -17.43 9.37 2.10
CA LEU A 184 -16.77 8.53 1.10
C LEU A 184 -15.75 9.30 0.26
N ALA A 185 -16.09 10.52 -0.14
CA ALA A 185 -15.19 11.38 -0.89
C ALA A 185 -13.95 11.75 -0.07
N LEU A 186 -14.11 12.05 1.23
CA LEU A 186 -13.01 12.31 2.16
C LEU A 186 -12.14 11.08 2.39
N GLU A 187 -12.73 9.88 2.53
CA GLU A 187 -11.97 8.63 2.63
C GLU A 187 -11.12 8.40 1.36
N ARG A 188 -11.72 8.53 0.18
CA ARG A 188 -10.99 8.41 -1.11
C ARG A 188 -9.91 9.49 -1.24
N LEU A 189 -10.21 10.73 -0.88
CA LEU A 189 -9.26 11.83 -0.91
C LEU A 189 -8.04 11.51 -0.04
N LEU A 190 -8.25 11.11 1.21
CA LEU A 190 -7.15 10.75 2.11
C LEU A 190 -6.30 9.61 1.56
N PHE A 191 -6.92 8.55 1.05
CA PHE A 191 -6.18 7.44 0.47
C PHE A 191 -5.41 7.83 -0.80
N ALA A 192 -5.93 8.78 -1.57
CA ALA A 192 -5.30 9.25 -2.80
C ALA A 192 -4.16 10.25 -2.55
N SER A 193 -4.28 11.17 -1.60
CA SER A 193 -3.32 12.27 -1.44
C SER A 193 -2.30 12.07 -0.32
N VAL A 194 -2.66 11.39 0.77
CA VAL A 194 -1.74 11.16 1.92
C VAL A 194 -0.41 10.52 1.51
N PRO A 195 -0.35 9.54 0.58
CA PRO A 195 0.93 8.96 0.18
C PRO A 195 1.92 9.97 -0.38
N PHE A 196 1.44 11.00 -1.08
CA PHE A 196 2.28 12.04 -1.70
C PHE A 196 2.76 13.06 -0.67
N ALA A 197 1.83 13.56 0.17
CA ALA A 197 2.16 14.54 1.19
C ALA A 197 3.08 13.93 2.26
N ALA A 198 2.74 12.73 2.76
CA ALA A 198 3.49 12.09 3.83
C ALA A 198 4.90 11.66 3.39
N SER A 199 5.07 11.11 2.18
CA SER A 199 6.39 10.73 1.70
C SER A 199 7.31 11.94 1.54
N ALA A 200 6.79 13.06 1.03
CA ALA A 200 7.53 14.31 0.90
C ALA A 200 7.91 14.89 2.27
N MET A 201 6.98 14.90 3.24
CA MET A 201 7.22 15.41 4.59
C MET A 201 8.23 14.55 5.36
N PHE A 202 8.13 13.23 5.29
CA PHE A 202 9.09 12.31 5.92
C PHE A 202 10.48 12.44 5.29
N THR A 203 10.53 12.60 3.97
CA THR A 203 11.78 12.84 3.25
C THR A 203 12.41 14.15 3.68
N TRP A 204 11.63 15.24 3.77
CA TRP A 204 12.12 16.53 4.23
C TRP A 204 12.66 16.44 5.66
N ALA A 205 11.92 15.84 6.58
CA ALA A 205 12.36 15.64 7.96
C ALA A 205 13.63 14.76 8.08
N THR A 206 13.77 13.75 7.22
CA THR A 206 14.97 12.89 7.23
C THR A 206 16.18 13.62 6.67
N ILE A 207 15.99 14.39 5.60
CA ILE A 207 17.05 15.20 4.98
C ILE A 207 17.53 16.28 5.94
N SER A 208 16.65 16.91 6.72
CA SER A 208 17.06 17.91 7.71
C SER A 208 17.91 17.32 8.82
N ALA A 209 17.72 16.03 9.15
CA ALA A 209 18.50 15.33 10.19
C ALA A 209 19.82 14.71 9.67
N VAL A 210 19.79 14.06 8.50
CA VAL A 210 20.90 13.21 8.00
C VAL A 210 21.65 13.84 6.82
N GLY A 211 21.06 14.84 6.15
CA GLY A 211 21.63 15.54 5.01
C GLY A 211 21.16 15.02 3.64
N MET A 212 21.54 15.76 2.59
CA MET A 212 21.03 15.60 1.22
C MET A 212 21.65 14.46 0.39
N VAL A 213 22.79 13.89 0.83
CA VAL A 213 23.61 13.01 -0.02
C VAL A 213 22.84 11.80 -0.54
N ASN A 214 22.04 11.13 0.31
CA ASN A 214 21.25 9.95 -0.05
C ASN A 214 19.74 10.24 -0.14
N ALA A 215 19.36 11.51 -0.30
CA ALA A 215 17.97 11.97 -0.20
C ALA A 215 16.98 11.21 -1.12
N SER A 216 17.39 10.90 -2.35
CA SER A 216 16.59 10.13 -3.32
C SER A 216 16.28 8.71 -2.86
N TYR A 217 17.20 8.09 -2.11
CA TYR A 217 17.01 6.74 -1.59
C TYR A 217 16.05 6.74 -0.39
N TYR A 218 16.10 7.77 0.46
CA TYR A 218 15.11 7.95 1.53
C TYR A 218 13.70 8.13 0.96
N LEU A 219 13.56 8.99 -0.04
CA LEU A 219 12.28 9.19 -0.75
C LEU A 219 11.75 7.90 -1.37
N MET A 220 12.62 7.11 -2.00
CA MET A 220 12.26 5.81 -2.56
C MET A 220 11.68 4.86 -1.50
N VAL A 221 12.33 4.77 -0.33
CA VAL A 221 11.88 3.89 0.76
C VAL A 221 10.53 4.36 1.31
N PHE A 222 10.36 5.66 1.59
CA PHE A 222 9.08 6.18 2.07
C PHE A 222 7.96 5.99 1.04
N ASN A 223 8.24 6.21 -0.25
CA ASN A 223 7.29 5.93 -1.32
C ASN A 223 6.86 4.46 -1.34
N CYS A 224 7.80 3.51 -1.20
CA CYS A 224 7.46 2.09 -1.14
C CYS A 224 6.56 1.75 0.06
N VAL A 225 6.90 2.28 1.25
CA VAL A 225 6.13 2.05 2.48
C VAL A 225 4.71 2.62 2.35
N PHE A 226 4.56 3.87 1.92
CA PHE A 226 3.25 4.48 1.76
C PHE A 226 2.44 3.86 0.61
N TYR A 227 3.10 3.47 -0.48
CA TYR A 227 2.45 2.73 -1.54
C TYR A 227 1.84 1.42 -1.02
N TRP A 228 2.56 0.67 -0.20
CA TRP A 228 2.04 -0.55 0.43
C TRP A 228 0.83 -0.31 1.34
N LEU A 229 0.88 0.78 2.11
CA LEU A 229 -0.16 1.09 3.07
C LEU A 229 -1.47 1.49 2.38
N TYR A 230 -1.38 2.27 1.30
CA TYR A 230 -2.53 2.95 0.69
C TYR A 230 -2.94 2.43 -0.69
N SER A 231 -2.01 2.07 -1.58
CA SER A 231 -2.30 1.78 -3.00
C SER A 231 -2.87 0.39 -3.27
N ILE A 232 -2.75 -0.54 -2.32
CA ILE A 232 -3.32 -1.89 -2.46
C ILE A 232 -4.86 -1.77 -2.45
N PRO A 233 -5.60 -2.47 -3.34
CA PRO A 233 -7.05 -2.38 -3.41
C PRO A 233 -7.69 -2.73 -2.06
N ARG A 234 -8.48 -1.80 -1.52
CA ARG A 234 -9.16 -1.93 -0.23
C ARG A 234 -10.61 -1.50 -0.36
N LEU A 235 -11.47 -2.18 0.38
CA LEU A 235 -12.89 -1.87 0.49
C LEU A 235 -13.09 -0.61 1.34
N SER A 236 -14.02 0.25 0.94
CA SER A 236 -14.41 1.43 1.72
C SER A 236 -14.97 1.05 3.10
N SER A 237 -14.65 1.86 4.11
CA SER A 237 -15.12 1.65 5.50
C SER A 237 -16.62 1.89 5.66
N PHE A 238 -17.21 2.71 4.78
CA PHE A 238 -18.58 3.24 4.94
C PHE A 238 -19.59 2.66 3.93
N LYS A 239 -19.15 1.79 3.00
CA LYS A 239 -20.05 1.05 2.11
C LYS A 239 -20.54 -0.24 2.78
N ASN A 240 -21.85 -0.46 2.79
CA ASN A 240 -22.46 -1.61 3.44
C ASN A 240 -22.06 -2.94 2.73
N LYS A 241 -21.72 -3.98 3.51
CA LYS A 241 -21.31 -5.30 3.02
C LYS A 241 -22.44 -6.14 2.40
N GLN A 242 -23.66 -5.61 2.32
CA GLN A 242 -24.84 -6.33 1.83
C GLN A 242 -25.51 -5.57 0.69
N GLU A 243 -25.13 -5.93 -0.55
CA GLU A 243 -26.02 -6.10 -1.71
C GLU A 243 -25.23 -6.54 -2.96
N VAL A 244 -24.37 -7.56 -2.82
CA VAL A 244 -24.10 -8.45 -3.94
C VAL A 244 -24.12 -9.85 -3.37
N LYS A 245 -25.20 -10.59 -3.64
CA LYS A 245 -25.10 -12.05 -3.68
C LYS A 245 -23.92 -12.35 -4.59
N PHE A 246 -22.76 -12.68 -4.03
CA PHE A 246 -21.54 -13.01 -4.77
C PHE A 246 -21.81 -14.22 -5.67
N HIS A 247 -22.37 -13.98 -6.86
CA HIS A 247 -22.45 -14.96 -7.92
C HIS A 247 -21.13 -14.86 -8.69
N GLY A 248 -20.09 -15.50 -8.15
CA GLY A 248 -18.80 -15.64 -8.85
C GLY A 248 -17.56 -15.08 -8.16
N GLY A 249 -17.66 -14.50 -6.95
CA GLY A 249 -16.48 -14.12 -6.15
C GLY A 249 -15.72 -12.87 -6.59
N GLU A 250 -16.16 -12.17 -7.64
CA GLU A 250 -15.53 -10.92 -8.10
C GLU A 250 -16.07 -9.72 -7.28
N ILE A 251 -15.16 -8.91 -6.73
CA ILE A 251 -15.50 -7.70 -5.97
C ILE A 251 -15.82 -6.60 -6.99
N PRO A 252 -17.00 -5.94 -6.91
CA PRO A 252 -17.30 -4.81 -7.79
C PRO A 252 -16.28 -3.70 -7.62
N ASP A 253 -15.71 -3.20 -8.73
CA ASP A 253 -14.72 -2.12 -8.76
C ASP A 253 -15.21 -0.86 -8.01
N ASP A 254 -16.53 -0.63 -8.00
CA ASP A 254 -17.16 0.49 -7.30
C ASP A 254 -16.98 0.45 -5.77
N ASN A 255 -16.70 -0.72 -5.17
CA ASN A 255 -16.58 -0.84 -3.72
C ASN A 255 -15.16 -0.54 -3.19
N LEU A 256 -14.20 -0.37 -4.10
CA LEU A 256 -12.83 -0.01 -3.76
C LEU A 256 -12.74 1.49 -3.42
N ILE A 257 -11.81 1.83 -2.51
CA ILE A 257 -11.57 3.24 -2.13
C ILE A 257 -10.90 3.99 -3.29
N LEU A 258 -9.90 3.37 -3.91
CA LEU A 258 -9.13 3.93 -5.00
C LEU A 258 -9.66 3.43 -6.34
N GLY A 259 -9.73 4.32 -7.33
CA GLY A 259 -10.02 3.96 -8.70
C GLY A 259 -8.76 3.60 -9.50
N PRO A 260 -8.95 3.27 -10.80
CA PRO A 260 -7.84 3.00 -11.72
C PRO A 260 -6.90 4.19 -11.90
N LEU A 261 -7.45 5.41 -11.94
CA LEU A 261 -6.69 6.63 -12.15
C LEU A 261 -5.77 6.92 -10.97
N GLU A 262 -6.28 6.87 -9.73
CA GLU A 262 -5.44 7.07 -8.55
C GLU A 262 -4.37 5.99 -8.44
N SER A 263 -4.74 4.74 -8.69
CA SER A 263 -3.79 3.63 -8.69
C SER A 263 -2.67 3.84 -9.72
N CYS A 264 -3.00 4.32 -10.91
CA CYS A 264 -2.03 4.70 -11.95
C CYS A 264 -1.10 5.82 -11.47
N ILE A 265 -1.64 6.91 -10.91
CA ILE A 265 -0.84 8.03 -10.39
C ILE A 265 0.09 7.55 -9.26
N HIS A 266 -0.40 6.71 -8.34
CA HIS A 266 0.42 6.14 -7.27
C HIS A 266 1.58 5.32 -7.84
N THR A 267 1.35 4.55 -8.91
CA THR A 267 2.43 3.78 -9.56
C THR A 267 3.43 4.66 -10.29
N LEU A 268 2.98 5.69 -11.01
CA LEU A 268 3.84 6.66 -11.66
C LEU A 268 4.71 7.39 -10.63
N TYR A 269 4.11 7.81 -9.52
CA TYR A 269 4.81 8.47 -8.43
C TYR A 269 5.85 7.56 -7.77
N LEU A 270 5.50 6.30 -7.50
CA LEU A 270 6.42 5.30 -6.94
C LEU A 270 7.65 5.09 -7.82
N LEU A 271 7.46 4.98 -9.14
CA LEU A 271 8.54 4.62 -10.08
C LEU A 271 9.39 5.81 -10.48
N PHE A 272 8.78 6.97 -10.76
CA PHE A 272 9.48 8.09 -11.39
C PHE A 272 9.89 9.19 -10.42
N LEU A 273 9.18 9.40 -9.30
CA LEU A 273 9.51 10.51 -8.42
C LEU A 273 10.92 10.41 -7.84
N PRO A 274 11.36 9.27 -7.27
CA PRO A 274 12.73 9.17 -6.73
C PRO A 274 13.80 9.42 -7.79
N LEU A 275 13.55 8.96 -9.02
CA LEU A 275 14.45 9.15 -10.16
C LEU A 275 14.53 10.62 -10.58
N VAL A 276 13.39 11.28 -10.78
CA VAL A 276 13.35 12.71 -11.15
C VAL A 276 13.99 13.56 -10.05
N PHE A 277 13.74 13.24 -8.79
CA PHE A 277 14.35 13.93 -7.66
C PHE A 277 15.88 13.74 -7.60
N HIS A 278 16.38 12.54 -7.91
CA HIS A 278 17.82 12.30 -8.01
C HIS A 278 18.46 13.09 -9.16
N ILE A 279 17.85 13.07 -10.35
CA ILE A 279 18.33 13.84 -11.50
C ILE A 279 18.32 15.34 -11.19
N ALA A 280 17.26 15.86 -10.58
CA ALA A 280 17.17 17.28 -10.22
C ALA A 280 18.23 17.69 -9.19
N SER A 281 18.43 16.87 -8.15
CA SER A 281 19.40 17.16 -7.09
C SER A 281 20.85 17.02 -7.52
N HIS A 282 21.17 16.05 -8.38
CA HIS A 282 22.54 15.72 -8.80
C HIS A 282 22.80 15.96 -10.30
N HIS A 283 22.07 16.89 -10.93
CA HIS A 283 22.06 17.11 -12.39
C HIS A 283 23.45 17.26 -13.03
N SER A 284 24.42 17.81 -12.30
CA SER A 284 25.79 18.02 -12.79
C SER A 284 26.66 16.76 -12.82
N VAL A 285 26.29 15.69 -12.10
CA VAL A 285 27.11 14.47 -11.91
C VAL A 285 26.44 13.21 -12.48
N VAL A 286 25.20 13.32 -12.98
CA VAL A 286 24.36 12.17 -13.39
C VAL A 286 25.07 11.23 -14.38
N PHE A 287 25.79 11.78 -15.36
CA PHE A 287 26.46 11.00 -16.41
C PHE A 287 27.99 10.98 -16.27
N SER A 288 28.53 11.40 -15.12
CA SER A 288 29.97 11.48 -14.92
C SER A 288 30.63 10.12 -14.67
N SER A 289 29.88 9.11 -14.22
CA SER A 289 30.43 7.79 -13.89
C SER A 289 29.46 6.66 -14.17
N ALA A 290 29.98 5.43 -14.34
CA ALA A 290 29.12 4.24 -14.43
C ALA A 290 28.32 4.00 -13.14
N ALA A 291 28.84 4.42 -11.98
CA ALA A 291 28.17 4.30 -10.69
C ALA A 291 26.93 5.21 -10.58
N SER A 292 27.00 6.45 -11.11
CA SER A 292 25.86 7.36 -11.12
C SER A 292 24.75 6.89 -12.09
N VAL A 293 25.13 6.26 -13.20
CA VAL A 293 24.15 5.60 -14.09
C VAL A 293 23.51 4.39 -13.40
N CYS A 294 24.27 3.60 -12.65
CA CYS A 294 23.74 2.50 -11.85
C CYS A 294 22.76 3.01 -10.78
N ASP A 295 23.01 4.17 -10.16
CA ASP A 295 22.12 4.77 -9.17
C ASP A 295 20.75 5.14 -9.79
N LEU A 296 20.73 5.68 -11.00
CA LEU A 296 19.47 5.93 -11.73
C LEU A 296 18.69 4.64 -12.01
N LEU A 297 19.39 3.60 -12.46
CA LEU A 297 18.78 2.30 -12.74
C LEU A 297 18.24 1.67 -11.45
N LEU A 298 18.98 1.71 -10.35
CA LEU A 298 18.53 1.20 -9.06
C LEU A 298 17.30 1.95 -8.55
N LEU A 299 17.28 3.28 -8.63
CA LEU A 299 16.16 4.11 -8.20
C LEU A 299 14.87 3.86 -9.00
N PHE A 300 14.95 3.33 -10.22
CA PHE A 300 13.79 2.93 -11.01
C PHE A 300 13.43 1.45 -10.81
N PHE A 301 14.41 0.56 -10.94
CA PHE A 301 14.15 -0.88 -10.96
C PHE A 301 13.87 -1.45 -9.56
N ILE A 302 14.37 -0.86 -8.46
CA ILE A 302 14.02 -1.31 -7.10
C ILE A 302 12.52 -1.06 -6.83
N PRO A 303 11.96 0.16 -7.00
CA PRO A 303 10.53 0.38 -6.87
C PRO A 303 9.71 -0.46 -7.85
N PHE A 304 10.24 -0.73 -9.05
CA PHE A 304 9.58 -1.59 -10.02
C PHE A 304 9.49 -3.06 -9.56
N VAL A 305 10.58 -3.64 -9.05
CA VAL A 305 10.54 -4.98 -8.43
C VAL A 305 9.57 -5.00 -7.25
N PHE A 306 9.59 -3.97 -6.42
CA PHE A 306 8.66 -3.82 -5.30
C PHE A 306 7.20 -3.75 -5.77
N GLN A 307 6.91 -3.00 -6.84
CA GLN A 307 5.59 -2.92 -7.46
C GLN A 307 5.10 -4.28 -7.98
N LEU A 308 6.00 -5.04 -8.63
CA LEU A 308 5.71 -6.39 -9.09
C LEU A 308 5.47 -7.35 -7.93
N TYR A 309 6.18 -7.20 -6.82
CA TYR A 309 5.87 -7.93 -5.58
C TYR A 309 4.50 -7.52 -5.02
N ALA A 310 4.19 -6.22 -4.93
CA ALA A 310 2.88 -5.73 -4.47
C ALA A 310 1.72 -6.20 -5.36
N SER A 311 1.99 -6.50 -6.63
CA SER A 311 1.00 -7.09 -7.53
C SER A 311 0.49 -8.47 -7.08
N THR A 312 1.24 -9.21 -6.25
CA THR A 312 0.78 -10.46 -5.61
C THR A 312 -0.45 -10.24 -4.74
N ARG A 313 -0.60 -9.02 -4.20
CA ARG A 313 -1.75 -8.58 -3.39
C ARG A 313 -2.77 -7.75 -4.18
N GLY A 314 -2.68 -7.77 -5.51
CA GLY A 314 -3.62 -7.08 -6.38
C GLY A 314 -3.28 -5.63 -6.70
N ALA A 315 -2.05 -5.13 -6.48
CA ALA A 315 -1.70 -3.74 -6.80
C ALA A 315 -1.88 -3.36 -8.29
N LEU A 316 -1.82 -4.35 -9.21
CA LEU A 316 -2.03 -4.17 -10.65
C LEU A 316 -3.47 -4.47 -11.11
N TRP A 317 -4.44 -4.52 -10.21
CA TRP A 317 -5.84 -4.84 -10.52
C TRP A 317 -6.44 -3.96 -11.63
N TRP A 318 -5.99 -2.71 -11.74
CA TRP A 318 -6.45 -1.73 -12.71
C TRP A 318 -5.87 -1.89 -14.13
N VAL A 319 -4.79 -2.67 -14.29
CA VAL A 319 -4.08 -2.82 -15.59
C VAL A 319 -4.76 -3.86 -16.48
N THR A 320 -5.07 -5.03 -15.91
CA THR A 320 -5.78 -6.09 -16.62
C THR A 320 -6.51 -6.97 -15.63
N LYS A 321 -7.74 -7.39 -15.98
CA LYS A 321 -8.55 -8.33 -15.18
C LYS A 321 -8.10 -9.78 -15.36
N ASN A 322 -7.31 -10.07 -16.39
CA ASN A 322 -6.85 -11.43 -16.70
C ASN A 322 -5.69 -11.85 -15.78
N ALA A 323 -5.96 -12.76 -14.85
CA ALA A 323 -4.95 -13.26 -13.90
C ALA A 323 -3.70 -13.83 -14.59
N ASN A 324 -3.88 -14.56 -15.70
CA ASN A 324 -2.76 -15.13 -16.46
C ASN A 324 -1.85 -14.06 -17.08
N GLN A 325 -2.43 -12.95 -17.54
CA GLN A 325 -1.64 -11.83 -18.08
C GLN A 325 -0.88 -11.10 -16.97
N VAL A 326 -1.51 -10.86 -15.81
CA VAL A 326 -0.81 -10.27 -14.65
C VAL A 326 0.35 -11.15 -14.21
N HIS A 327 0.15 -12.47 -14.15
CA HIS A 327 1.22 -13.40 -13.80
C HIS A 327 2.38 -13.36 -14.82
N SER A 328 2.08 -13.40 -16.12
CA SER A 328 3.10 -13.30 -17.16
C SER A 328 3.89 -11.99 -17.09
N ILE A 329 3.20 -10.86 -16.92
CA ILE A 329 3.84 -9.54 -16.77
C ILE A 329 4.76 -9.54 -15.55
N ARG A 330 4.29 -10.10 -14.42
CA ARG A 330 5.06 -10.16 -13.18
C ARG A 330 6.35 -10.96 -13.32
N VAL A 331 6.27 -12.15 -13.91
CA VAL A 331 7.44 -13.04 -14.03
C VAL A 331 8.44 -12.49 -15.04
N VAL A 332 7.97 -12.09 -16.23
CA VAL A 332 8.87 -11.61 -17.30
C VAL A 332 9.53 -10.29 -16.91
N ASN A 333 8.74 -9.28 -16.51
CA ASN A 333 9.30 -7.99 -16.13
C ASN A 333 10.09 -8.08 -14.81
N GLY A 334 9.69 -8.99 -13.91
CA GLY A 334 10.41 -9.24 -12.66
C GLY A 334 11.78 -9.83 -12.90
N ALA A 335 11.90 -10.80 -13.82
CA ALA A 335 13.19 -11.39 -14.19
C ALA A 335 14.12 -10.34 -14.81
N VAL A 336 13.64 -9.54 -15.76
CA VAL A 336 14.43 -8.47 -16.39
C VAL A 336 14.87 -7.44 -15.36
N ALA A 337 13.95 -6.97 -14.51
CA ALA A 337 14.26 -5.99 -13.49
C ALA A 337 15.28 -6.50 -12.47
N LEU A 338 15.15 -7.76 -12.05
CA LEU A 338 16.06 -8.40 -11.11
C LEU A 338 17.48 -8.50 -11.69
N VAL A 339 17.63 -8.88 -12.97
CA VAL A 339 18.93 -8.90 -13.65
C VAL A 339 19.58 -7.51 -13.62
N VAL A 340 18.83 -6.46 -13.98
CA VAL A 340 19.36 -5.08 -13.99
C VAL A 340 19.78 -4.64 -12.58
N VAL A 341 18.93 -4.88 -11.56
CA VAL A 341 19.26 -4.53 -10.16
C VAL A 341 20.52 -5.24 -9.70
N VAL A 342 20.64 -6.55 -9.97
CA VAL A 342 21.79 -7.35 -9.56
C VAL A 342 23.07 -6.84 -10.22
N VAL A 343 23.07 -6.60 -11.53
CA VAL A 343 24.23 -6.05 -12.25
C VAL A 343 24.63 -4.67 -11.70
N CYS A 344 23.66 -3.79 -11.42
CA CYS A 344 23.95 -2.48 -10.85
C CYS A 344 24.54 -2.58 -9.43
N LEU A 345 24.05 -3.50 -8.59
CA LEU A 345 24.62 -3.76 -7.26
C LEU A 345 26.00 -4.40 -7.35
N GLU A 346 26.27 -5.26 -8.32
CA GLU A 346 27.61 -5.83 -8.55
C GLU A 346 28.63 -4.75 -8.86
N ILE A 347 28.33 -3.87 -9.81
CA ILE A 347 29.22 -2.77 -10.20
C ILE A 347 29.47 -1.83 -9.02
N ARG A 348 28.40 -1.41 -8.33
CA ARG A 348 28.48 -0.36 -7.30
C ARG A 348 28.93 -0.84 -5.93
N VAL A 349 28.57 -2.07 -5.53
CA VAL A 349 28.84 -2.59 -4.19
C VAL A 349 29.98 -3.60 -4.25
N VAL A 350 29.82 -4.65 -5.06
CA VAL A 350 30.75 -5.78 -5.03
C VAL A 350 32.11 -5.38 -5.60
N PHE A 351 32.17 -4.86 -6.82
CA PHE A 351 33.44 -4.52 -7.45
C PHE A 351 34.05 -3.22 -6.94
N HIS A 352 33.21 -2.21 -6.69
CA HIS A 352 33.72 -0.92 -6.21
C HIS A 352 34.16 -0.97 -4.74
N SER A 353 33.39 -1.59 -3.84
CA SER A 353 33.69 -1.62 -2.40
C SER A 353 34.39 -2.89 -1.95
N PHE A 354 34.01 -4.05 -2.48
CA PHE A 354 34.52 -5.36 -2.03
C PHE A 354 35.52 -6.03 -2.98
N GLY A 355 35.91 -5.37 -4.09
CA GLY A 355 36.78 -5.96 -5.10
C GLY A 355 38.13 -6.45 -4.56
N ARG A 356 38.63 -5.83 -3.48
CA ARG A 356 39.88 -6.22 -2.80
C ARG A 356 39.81 -7.54 -2.03
N TYR A 357 38.61 -7.99 -1.67
CA TYR A 357 38.40 -9.22 -0.90
C TYR A 357 38.14 -10.45 -1.78
N ILE A 358 37.98 -10.25 -3.09
CA ILE A 358 37.74 -11.33 -4.03
C ILE A 358 39.07 -12.03 -4.32
N GLN A 359 39.17 -13.30 -3.94
CA GLN A 359 40.41 -14.07 -4.07
C GLN A 359 40.63 -14.61 -5.50
N VAL A 360 39.59 -14.62 -6.33
CA VAL A 360 39.63 -15.18 -7.69
C VAL A 360 40.16 -14.15 -8.68
N PRO A 361 41.15 -14.50 -9.54
CA PRO A 361 41.66 -13.58 -10.54
C PRO A 361 40.62 -13.29 -11.65
N PRO A 362 40.64 -12.08 -12.26
CA PRO A 362 39.87 -11.80 -13.47
C PRO A 362 40.27 -12.74 -14.63
N PRO A 363 39.35 -13.19 -15.49
CA PRO A 363 37.95 -12.78 -15.64
C PRO A 363 36.92 -13.63 -14.85
N PHE A 364 37.36 -14.71 -14.19
CA PHE A 364 36.46 -15.64 -13.50
C PHE A 364 35.75 -15.02 -12.30
N ASN A 365 36.34 -13.97 -11.72
CA ASN A 365 35.72 -13.19 -10.65
C ASN A 365 34.33 -12.67 -11.06
N TYR A 366 34.18 -12.19 -12.31
CA TYR A 366 32.94 -11.56 -12.76
C TYR A 366 31.85 -12.62 -12.90
N LEU A 367 32.20 -13.73 -13.56
CA LEU A 367 31.30 -14.84 -13.80
C LEU A 367 30.78 -15.45 -12.49
N LEU A 368 31.68 -15.76 -11.55
CA LEU A 368 31.30 -16.40 -10.29
C LEU A 368 30.48 -15.48 -9.37
N VAL A 369 30.83 -14.19 -9.30
CA VAL A 369 30.03 -13.19 -8.57
C VAL A 369 28.63 -13.09 -9.16
N THR A 370 28.53 -12.98 -10.49
CA THR A 370 27.23 -12.88 -11.16
C THR A 370 26.38 -14.14 -10.97
N ILE A 371 26.95 -15.34 -11.09
CA ILE A 371 26.23 -16.59 -10.79
C ILE A 371 25.70 -16.57 -9.35
N THR A 372 26.55 -16.14 -8.40
CA THR A 372 26.19 -16.15 -6.98
C THR A 372 25.06 -15.16 -6.68
N MET A 373 25.22 -13.91 -7.12
CA MET A 373 24.27 -12.83 -6.84
C MET A 373 22.96 -13.00 -7.60
N LEU A 374 23.04 -13.29 -8.90
CA LEU A 374 21.85 -13.49 -9.73
C LEU A 374 21.11 -14.76 -9.34
N GLY A 375 21.84 -15.86 -9.09
CA GLY A 375 21.25 -17.11 -8.65
C GLY A 375 20.60 -17.00 -7.28
N GLY A 376 21.23 -16.31 -6.34
CA GLY A 376 20.65 -16.03 -5.02
C GLY A 376 19.38 -15.17 -5.10
N ALA A 377 19.44 -14.08 -5.88
CA ALA A 377 18.28 -13.20 -6.07
C ALA A 377 17.13 -13.91 -6.81
N ALA A 378 17.42 -14.66 -7.87
CA ALA A 378 16.43 -15.45 -8.61
C ALA A 378 15.80 -16.53 -7.71
N GLY A 379 16.61 -17.19 -6.87
CA GLY A 379 16.12 -18.18 -5.92
C GLY A 379 15.18 -17.57 -4.87
N ALA A 380 15.55 -16.43 -4.29
CA ALA A 380 14.70 -15.69 -3.37
C ALA A 380 13.40 -15.23 -4.05
N GLY A 381 13.49 -14.72 -5.28
CA GLY A 381 12.33 -14.31 -6.07
C GLY A 381 11.36 -15.46 -6.36
N ALA A 382 11.89 -16.62 -6.78
CA ALA A 382 11.09 -17.82 -7.04
C ALA A 382 10.38 -18.32 -5.76
N TYR A 383 11.06 -18.29 -4.62
CA TYR A 383 10.47 -18.64 -3.32
C TYR A 383 9.34 -17.70 -2.92
N VAL A 384 9.58 -16.39 -3.00
CA VAL A 384 8.58 -15.37 -2.64
C VAL A 384 7.35 -15.42 -3.55
N MET A 385 7.54 -15.78 -4.83
CA MET A 385 6.43 -15.96 -5.78
C MET A 385 5.71 -17.30 -5.64
N GLY A 386 6.18 -18.20 -4.78
CA GLY A 386 5.58 -19.53 -4.59
C GLY A 386 5.70 -20.43 -5.82
N MET A 387 6.71 -20.22 -6.67
CA MET A 387 6.91 -20.99 -7.91
C MET A 387 7.43 -22.41 -7.67
N ILE A 388 7.82 -22.75 -6.44
CA ILE A 388 8.24 -24.10 -6.04
C ILE A 388 7.00 -24.86 -5.53
N SER A 389 6.21 -25.42 -6.44
CA SER A 389 5.05 -26.26 -6.09
C SER A 389 5.28 -27.74 -6.36
N ASP A 390 6.15 -28.07 -7.32
CA ASP A 390 6.25 -29.40 -7.89
C ASP A 390 7.59 -30.08 -7.51
N ALA A 391 7.58 -31.41 -7.41
CA ALA A 391 8.78 -32.19 -7.09
C ALA A 391 9.94 -31.92 -8.07
N PHE A 392 9.64 -31.80 -9.37
CA PHE A 392 10.63 -31.46 -10.39
C PHE A 392 11.21 -30.05 -10.21
N SER A 393 10.34 -29.05 -9.93
CA SER A 393 10.78 -27.68 -9.65
C SER A 393 11.67 -27.61 -8.41
N THR A 394 11.40 -28.45 -7.41
CA THR A 394 12.18 -28.55 -6.18
C THR A 394 13.57 -29.12 -6.45
N VAL A 395 13.68 -30.20 -7.25
CA VAL A 395 14.97 -30.78 -7.63
C VAL A 395 15.83 -29.79 -8.41
N VAL A 396 15.26 -29.13 -9.43
CA VAL A 396 15.99 -28.11 -10.21
C VAL A 396 16.44 -26.95 -9.33
N PHE A 397 15.58 -26.48 -8.42
CA PHE A 397 15.92 -25.43 -7.47
C PHE A 397 17.07 -25.84 -6.54
N THR A 398 17.04 -27.06 -6.00
CA THR A 398 18.13 -27.56 -5.13
C THR A 398 19.46 -27.68 -5.88
N ALA A 399 19.45 -28.17 -7.13
CA ALA A 399 20.66 -28.27 -7.95
C ALA A 399 21.25 -26.89 -8.25
N LEU A 400 20.42 -25.91 -8.62
CA LEU A 400 20.86 -24.53 -8.84
C LEU A 400 21.39 -23.89 -7.56
N ALA A 401 20.73 -24.11 -6.42
CA ALA A 401 21.19 -23.61 -5.13
C ALA A 401 22.59 -24.14 -4.78
N VAL A 402 22.87 -25.43 -5.02
CA VAL A 402 24.21 -26.01 -4.81
C VAL A 402 25.26 -25.34 -5.69
N ILE A 403 24.96 -25.09 -6.97
CA ILE A 403 25.88 -24.41 -7.90
C ILE A 403 26.15 -22.98 -7.43
N VAL A 404 25.11 -22.24 -7.06
CA VAL A 404 25.19 -20.86 -6.56
C VAL A 404 26.00 -20.79 -5.26
N SER A 405 25.78 -21.71 -4.33
CA SER A 405 26.54 -21.81 -3.08
C SER A 405 28.01 -22.18 -3.32
N ALA A 406 28.29 -23.11 -4.24
CA ALA A 406 29.65 -23.47 -4.61
C ALA A 406 30.40 -22.28 -5.25
N ALA A 407 29.75 -21.56 -6.16
CA ALA A 407 30.31 -20.34 -6.75
C ALA A 407 30.61 -19.28 -5.68
N GLY A 408 29.69 -19.04 -4.75
CA GLY A 408 29.89 -18.10 -3.64
C GLY A 408 31.05 -18.48 -2.71
N ALA A 409 31.18 -19.77 -2.37
CA ALA A 409 32.27 -20.27 -1.55
C ALA A 409 33.64 -20.04 -2.21
N ILE A 410 33.73 -20.22 -3.53
CA ILE A 410 34.95 -19.95 -4.31
C ILE A 410 35.28 -18.45 -4.34
N VAL A 411 34.27 -17.58 -4.49
CA VAL A 411 34.47 -16.11 -4.50
C VAL A 411 35.04 -15.60 -3.17
N VAL A 412 34.54 -16.11 -2.05
CA VAL A 412 35.00 -15.75 -0.69
C VAL A 412 36.35 -16.38 -0.36
N GLY A 413 36.75 -17.43 -1.09
CA GLY A 413 38.00 -18.15 -0.87
C GLY A 413 37.94 -19.15 0.28
N PHE A 414 36.79 -19.79 0.46
CA PHE A 414 36.63 -20.83 1.46
C PHE A 414 37.57 -22.02 1.13
N PRO A 415 38.35 -22.55 2.09
CA PRO A 415 39.27 -23.65 1.82
C PRO A 415 38.48 -24.89 1.39
N VAL A 416 38.75 -25.35 0.17
CA VAL A 416 38.06 -26.47 -0.49
C VAL A 416 38.09 -27.77 0.34
N MET A 417 39.08 -27.91 1.23
CA MET A 417 39.21 -29.07 2.15
C MET A 417 38.03 -29.23 3.13
N CYS A 418 37.27 -28.16 3.42
CA CYS A 418 36.05 -28.30 4.24
C CYS A 418 34.84 -28.83 3.46
N ILE A 419 34.85 -28.76 2.12
CA ILE A 419 33.73 -29.24 1.28
C ILE A 419 33.77 -30.77 1.14
N GLU A 420 34.96 -31.38 1.18
CA GLU A 420 35.12 -32.84 1.11
C GLU A 420 34.67 -33.55 2.41
N ILE A 421 34.75 -32.89 3.57
CA ILE A 421 34.31 -33.48 4.85
C ILE A 421 32.78 -33.63 4.92
N TYR A 422 32.01 -32.75 4.28
CA TYR A 422 30.54 -32.83 4.27
C TYR A 422 29.96 -33.91 3.36
N LYS A 423 30.77 -34.51 2.47
CA LYS A 423 30.33 -35.61 1.61
C LYS A 423 30.44 -36.97 2.30
N PHE A 424 31.03 -37.03 3.51
CA PHE A 424 31.25 -38.27 4.26
C PHE A 424 30.37 -38.46 5.49
N ASP A 425 29.79 -37.41 6.06
CA ASP A 425 28.80 -37.54 7.13
C ASP A 425 27.43 -37.08 6.64
N GLY A 426 26.61 -38.06 6.27
CA GLY A 426 25.17 -37.88 6.16
C GLY A 426 24.63 -37.43 7.52
N GLU A 427 23.63 -36.55 7.48
CA GLU A 427 22.90 -36.01 8.63
C GLU A 427 23.59 -34.85 9.39
N CYS A 428 23.78 -33.70 8.75
CA CYS A 428 23.71 -32.43 9.48
C CYS A 428 23.22 -31.28 8.59
N SER A 429 22.13 -30.66 9.01
CA SER A 429 21.45 -29.57 8.29
C SER A 429 22.29 -28.30 8.32
N PHE A 430 22.42 -27.64 7.17
CA PHE A 430 23.10 -26.34 6.96
C PHE A 430 22.61 -25.23 7.93
N ALA A 431 21.45 -25.41 8.57
CA ALA A 431 20.85 -24.48 9.52
C ALA A 431 21.54 -24.42 10.90
N ASP A 432 22.19 -25.49 11.35
CA ASP A 432 22.70 -25.55 12.73
C ASP A 432 24.11 -24.95 12.88
N THR A 433 24.90 -24.91 11.80
CA THR A 433 26.25 -24.30 11.82
C THR A 433 26.21 -22.78 11.68
N PHE A 434 25.19 -22.22 11.01
CA PHE A 434 25.03 -20.76 10.93
C PHE A 434 24.71 -20.13 12.30
N LYS A 435 24.07 -20.89 13.21
CA LYS A 435 23.87 -20.47 14.61
C LYS A 435 25.16 -20.46 15.43
N SER A 436 26.15 -21.27 15.09
CA SER A 436 27.39 -21.38 15.87
C SER A 436 28.42 -20.32 15.48
N TYR A 437 28.42 -19.82 14.23
CA TYR A 437 29.37 -18.80 13.78
C TYR A 437 28.93 -17.35 14.00
N VAL A 438 27.64 -17.07 14.18
CA VAL A 438 27.16 -15.72 14.58
C VAL A 438 27.49 -15.39 16.04
N VAL A 439 27.94 -16.37 16.84
CA VAL A 439 28.39 -16.14 18.23
C VAL A 439 29.88 -15.79 18.30
N ILE A 440 30.62 -15.87 17.19
CA ILE A 440 32.04 -15.50 17.13
C ILE A 440 32.30 -14.62 15.91
N SER A 441 31.73 -13.42 15.91
CA SER A 441 32.21 -12.24 15.17
C SER A 441 31.68 -10.97 15.83
#